data_AF-A0A0M0JKE6-F1
#
_entry.id   AF-A0A0M0JKE6-F1
#
_cell.length_a   1.000
_cell.length_b   1.000
_cell.length_c   1.000
_cell.angle_alpha   90.00
_cell.angle_beta   90.00
_cell.angle_gamma   90.00
#
_symmetry.space_group_name_H-M   'P 1'
#
loop_
_entity.id
_entity.type
_entity.pdbx_description
1 polymer ?
#
loop_
_entity_poly.entity_id
_entity_poly.type
_entity_poly.pdbx_seq_one_letter_code
_entity_poly.pdbx_strand_id
1 'polypeptide(L)'
;MGDLFGEFAFASPFCTIPLTGACIQECLIATRSSPKPAPNFLHCDAGVVVDAATHAIESINGAPFKCDKVYRVATDRVLLMGLNVIEPLMAYVSAHVAVPSEESCRPVKDIVLEACMKDEWRRLVGFSQFDADGDGELTADELRAGLGKVFSEIDIDGNGRVSREELANFVGRAGGHASLLPQLIIALDVNGDGMIDRGEFTSLAF
;
A
#
# COMPACT_ATOMS: atom_id res chain seq x y z
N MET A 1 10.76 -13.37 8.01
CA MET A 1 9.47 -12.82 7.53
C MET A 1 8.45 -13.17 8.61
N GLY A 2 7.80 -12.17 9.22
CA GLY A 2 6.75 -12.44 10.21
C GLY A 2 5.58 -13.17 9.56
N ASP A 3 4.79 -13.90 10.35
CA ASP A 3 3.57 -14.55 9.86
C ASP A 3 2.49 -13.49 9.64
N LEU A 4 2.42 -12.95 8.42
CA LEU A 4 1.43 -11.94 8.04
C LEU A 4 -0.01 -12.39 8.36
N PHE A 5 -0.30 -13.68 8.21
CA PHE A 5 -1.62 -14.24 8.47
C PHE A 5 -1.90 -14.40 9.97
N GLY A 6 -0.85 -14.60 10.77
CA GLY A 6 -0.92 -14.53 12.23
C GLY A 6 -1.13 -13.12 12.76
N GLU A 7 -0.49 -12.11 12.14
CA GLU A 7 -0.61 -10.70 12.52
C GLU A 7 -1.96 -10.08 12.10
N PHE A 8 -2.48 -10.46 10.93
CA PHE A 8 -3.79 -10.02 10.42
C PHE A 8 -4.79 -11.18 10.39
N ALA A 9 -5.34 -11.53 11.56
CA ALA A 9 -6.29 -12.64 11.69
C ALA A 9 -7.62 -12.42 10.93
N PHE A 10 -7.95 -11.18 10.58
CA PHE A 10 -9.19 -10.80 9.90
C PHE A 10 -8.91 -10.17 8.55
N ALA A 11 -9.89 -10.23 7.64
CA ALA A 11 -9.76 -9.58 6.33
C ALA A 11 -9.61 -8.05 6.45
N SER A 12 -10.26 -7.44 7.46
CA SER A 12 -10.22 -6.00 7.77
C SER A 12 -10.37 -5.11 6.53
N PRO A 13 -11.62 -4.81 6.10
CA PRO A 13 -11.87 -4.03 4.90
C PRO A 13 -11.32 -2.60 5.05
N PHE A 14 -10.24 -2.29 4.36
CA PHE A 14 -9.64 -0.97 4.31
C PHE A 14 -10.26 -0.12 3.20
N CYS A 15 -10.44 1.16 3.48
CA CYS A 15 -10.97 2.14 2.55
C CYS A 15 -10.25 3.47 2.67
N THR A 16 -10.46 4.35 1.69
CA THR A 16 -9.97 5.73 1.76
C THR A 16 -11.13 6.70 1.92
N ILE A 17 -11.00 7.64 2.86
CA ILE A 17 -12.02 8.67 3.10
C ILE A 17 -11.39 10.06 3.25
N PRO A 18 -12.12 11.14 2.90
CA PRO A 18 -11.67 12.50 3.16
C PRO A 18 -11.92 12.88 4.63
N LEU A 19 -10.87 13.25 5.36
CA LEU A 19 -10.96 13.79 6.72
C LEU A 19 -10.28 15.16 6.78
N THR A 20 -10.85 16.11 7.51
CA THR A 20 -10.15 17.38 7.81
C THR A 20 -8.99 17.12 8.76
N GLY A 21 -7.94 17.94 8.67
CA GLY A 21 -6.84 17.90 9.62
C GLY A 21 -7.34 18.07 11.06
N ALA A 22 -8.31 18.95 11.31
CA ALA A 22 -8.93 19.11 12.63
C ALA A 22 -9.50 17.79 13.16
N CYS A 23 -10.31 17.07 12.36
CA CYS A 23 -10.85 15.77 12.74
C CYS A 23 -9.75 14.75 13.06
N ILE A 24 -8.72 14.67 12.20
CA ILE A 24 -7.59 13.73 12.39
C ILE A 24 -6.86 14.04 13.70
N GLN A 25 -6.58 15.31 13.96
CA GLN A 25 -5.90 15.79 15.15
C GLN A 25 -6.68 15.46 16.43
N GLU A 26 -7.99 15.71 16.43
CA GLU A 26 -8.87 15.41 17.56
C GLU A 26 -8.96 13.91 17.83
N CYS A 27 -9.09 13.09 16.79
CA CYS A 27 -9.09 11.63 16.93
C CYS A 27 -7.79 11.14 17.57
N LEU A 28 -6.64 11.66 17.12
CA LEU A 28 -5.35 11.21 17.61
C LEU A 28 -5.16 11.60 19.08
N ILE A 29 -5.47 12.84 19.46
CA ILE A 29 -5.39 13.28 20.86
C ILE A 29 -6.33 12.44 21.73
N ALA A 30 -7.60 12.30 21.34
CA ALA A 30 -8.60 11.57 22.14
C ALA A 30 -8.20 10.11 22.40
N THR A 31 -7.73 9.41 21.37
CA THR A 31 -7.36 7.99 21.50
C THR A 31 -6.04 7.77 22.24
N ARG A 32 -5.06 8.68 22.08
CA ARG A 32 -3.76 8.56 22.76
C ARG A 32 -3.80 8.96 24.22
N SER A 33 -4.65 9.91 24.59
CA SER A 33 -4.87 10.34 25.98
C SER A 33 -5.81 9.41 26.79
N SER A 34 -6.39 8.38 26.16
CA SER A 34 -7.29 7.43 26.83
C SER A 34 -6.56 6.55 27.88
N PRO A 35 -7.21 6.19 29.00
CA PRO A 35 -6.65 5.27 30.00
C PRO A 35 -6.22 3.92 29.39
N LYS A 36 -5.15 3.32 29.92
CA LYS A 36 -4.62 2.04 29.42
C LYS A 36 -5.25 0.84 30.15
N PRO A 37 -5.54 -0.28 29.45
CA PRO A 37 -5.31 -0.51 28.02
C PRO A 37 -6.29 0.30 27.15
N ALA A 38 -5.76 0.90 26.08
CA ALA A 38 -6.53 1.72 25.15
C ALA A 38 -6.70 0.94 23.83
N PRO A 39 -7.74 0.09 23.70
CA PRO A 39 -7.97 -0.68 22.48
C PRO A 39 -8.30 0.19 21.27
N ASN A 40 -8.65 1.46 21.50
CA ASN A 40 -8.92 2.47 20.50
C ASN A 40 -7.68 3.29 20.10
N PHE A 41 -6.50 2.97 20.64
CA PHE A 41 -5.27 3.74 20.37
C PHE A 41 -4.95 3.76 18.87
N LEU A 42 -4.99 4.95 18.27
CA LEU A 42 -4.65 5.10 16.85
C LEU A 42 -3.14 5.14 16.64
N HIS A 43 -2.68 4.18 15.85
CA HIS A 43 -1.36 4.21 15.22
C HIS A 43 -1.38 5.14 14.00
N CYS A 44 -0.21 5.65 13.63
CA CYS A 44 -0.02 6.45 12.42
C CYS A 44 1.09 5.82 11.59
N ASP A 45 1.06 6.08 10.28
CA ASP A 45 2.13 5.69 9.38
C ASP A 45 3.46 6.35 9.75
N ALA A 46 4.57 5.72 9.33
CA ALA A 46 5.93 6.17 9.65
C ALA A 46 6.25 7.61 9.20
N GLY A 47 5.52 8.14 8.22
CA GLY A 47 5.66 9.52 7.75
C GLY A 47 4.99 10.58 8.63
N VAL A 48 4.25 10.18 9.68
CA VAL A 48 3.53 11.10 10.57
C VAL A 48 4.36 11.36 11.83
N VAL A 49 4.72 12.62 12.04
CA VAL A 49 5.43 13.07 13.25
C VAL A 49 4.42 13.62 14.24
N VAL A 50 4.46 13.10 15.47
CA VAL A 50 3.53 13.44 16.55
C VAL A 50 4.30 13.84 17.79
N ASP A 51 3.96 14.99 18.36
CA ASP A 51 4.55 15.45 19.62
C ASP A 51 4.19 14.49 20.76
N ALA A 52 5.20 14.08 21.53
CA ALA A 52 5.05 13.04 22.53
C ALA A 52 4.21 13.49 23.75
N ALA A 53 4.22 14.79 24.07
CA ALA A 53 3.56 15.33 25.26
C ALA A 53 2.09 15.69 25.01
N THR A 54 1.82 16.29 23.86
CA THR A 54 0.49 16.83 23.50
C THR A 54 -0.28 15.92 22.55
N HIS A 55 0.39 14.98 21.90
CA HIS A 55 -0.16 14.17 20.81
C HIS A 55 -0.60 14.98 19.58
N ALA A 56 -0.13 16.23 19.46
CA ALA A 56 -0.31 17.06 18.29
C ALA A 56 0.47 16.50 17.09
N ILE A 57 -0.12 16.52 15.89
CA ILE A 57 0.56 16.16 14.66
C ILE A 57 1.38 17.36 14.20
N GLU A 58 2.69 17.17 14.05
CA GLU A 58 3.60 18.24 13.63
C GLU A 58 3.74 18.28 12.11
N SER A 59 3.96 17.10 11.49
CA SER A 59 4.15 16.97 10.06
C SER A 59 3.69 15.63 9.51
N ILE A 60 3.42 15.60 8.21
CA ILE A 60 3.11 14.39 7.44
C ILE A 60 4.01 14.41 6.20
N ASN A 61 4.81 13.36 6.03
CA ASN A 61 5.77 13.20 4.93
C ASN A 61 6.71 14.42 4.79
N GLY A 62 7.19 14.93 5.93
CA GLY A 62 8.08 16.10 6.00
C GLY A 62 7.41 17.46 5.77
N ALA A 63 6.13 17.50 5.39
CA ALA A 63 5.37 18.74 5.23
C ALA A 63 4.61 19.12 6.51
N PRO A 64 4.57 20.41 6.90
CA PRO A 64 3.82 20.85 8.08
C PRO A 64 2.34 20.45 8.02
N PHE A 65 1.83 19.94 9.15
CA PHE A 65 0.43 19.57 9.29
C PHE A 65 -0.49 20.81 9.31
N LYS A 66 -1.70 20.67 8.76
CA LYS A 66 -2.66 21.77 8.59
C LYS A 66 -4.07 21.33 8.95
N CYS A 67 -4.62 21.88 10.03
CA CYS A 67 -5.96 21.49 10.50
C CYS A 67 -7.08 21.84 9.52
N ASP A 68 -6.91 22.88 8.71
CA ASP A 68 -7.86 23.36 7.70
C ASP A 68 -7.81 22.59 6.38
N LYS A 69 -6.80 21.72 6.19
CA LYS A 69 -6.67 20.90 4.98
C LYS A 69 -7.52 19.63 5.07
N VAL A 70 -8.12 19.22 3.95
CA VAL A 70 -8.70 17.88 3.80
C VAL A 70 -7.62 16.90 3.34
N TYR A 71 -7.46 15.81 4.07
CA TYR A 71 -6.55 14.72 3.77
C TYR A 71 -7.34 13.51 3.30
N ARG A 72 -6.75 12.73 2.40
CA ARG A 72 -7.25 11.40 2.07
C ARG A 72 -6.58 10.40 3.02
N VAL A 73 -7.38 9.74 3.83
CA VAL A 73 -6.91 8.84 4.89
C VAL A 73 -7.34 7.41 4.57
N ALA A 74 -6.39 6.48 4.60
CA ALA A 74 -6.67 5.05 4.53
C ALA A 74 -6.93 4.53 5.95
N THR A 75 -8.03 3.82 6.16
CA THR A 75 -8.39 3.27 7.49
C THR A 75 -9.31 2.06 7.36
N ASP A 76 -9.42 1.29 8.45
CA ASP A 76 -10.35 0.16 8.51
C ASP A 76 -11.78 0.68 8.54
N ARG A 77 -12.62 0.17 7.63
CA ARG A 77 -14.02 0.53 7.52
C ARG A 77 -14.77 0.26 8.82
N VAL A 78 -14.40 -0.77 9.58
CA VAL A 78 -15.10 -1.09 10.83
C VAL A 78 -14.95 0.01 11.90
N LEU A 79 -13.84 0.77 11.88
CA LEU A 79 -13.66 1.93 12.77
C LEU A 79 -14.66 3.04 12.42
N LEU A 80 -14.91 3.25 11.12
CA LEU A 80 -15.91 4.21 10.64
C LEU A 80 -17.34 3.82 11.03
N MET A 81 -17.57 2.52 11.24
CA MET A 81 -18.86 1.97 11.70
C MET A 81 -18.99 1.92 13.23
N GLY A 82 -17.99 2.39 13.98
CA GLY A 82 -18.03 2.52 15.44
C GLY A 82 -17.28 1.45 16.22
N LEU A 83 -16.48 0.60 15.58
CA LEU A 83 -15.57 -0.28 16.32
C LEU A 83 -14.60 0.56 17.16
N ASN A 84 -14.36 0.16 18.42
CA ASN A 84 -13.47 0.83 19.37
C ASN A 84 -13.82 2.31 19.67
N VAL A 85 -15.01 2.79 19.27
CA VAL A 85 -15.62 4.09 19.60
C VAL A 85 -14.62 5.26 19.64
N ILE A 86 -14.44 5.90 18.49
CA ILE A 86 -13.64 7.12 18.36
C ILE A 86 -14.61 8.27 18.12
N GLU A 87 -15.07 8.90 19.19
CA GLU A 87 -16.16 9.89 19.14
C GLU A 87 -15.95 11.01 18.11
N PRO A 88 -14.76 11.65 17.99
CA PRO A 88 -14.57 12.69 16.99
C PRO A 88 -14.69 12.16 15.56
N LEU A 89 -14.22 10.92 15.31
CA LEU A 89 -14.32 10.29 13.99
C LEU A 89 -15.77 10.00 13.64
N MET A 90 -16.52 9.41 14.56
CA MET A 90 -17.93 9.08 14.35
C MET A 90 -18.79 10.32 14.14
N ALA A 91 -18.57 11.37 14.92
CA ALA A 91 -19.25 12.66 14.76
C ALA A 91 -18.95 13.27 13.39
N TYR A 92 -17.69 13.28 12.96
CA TYR A 92 -17.30 13.81 11.66
C TYR A 92 -17.92 12.99 10.51
N VAL A 93 -17.76 11.66 10.54
CA VAL A 93 -18.25 10.75 9.50
C VAL A 93 -19.76 10.88 9.34
N SER A 94 -20.52 10.78 10.43
CA SER A 94 -21.99 10.88 10.38
C SER A 94 -22.51 12.21 9.79
N ALA A 95 -21.76 13.30 9.95
CA ALA A 95 -22.15 14.62 9.45
C ALA A 95 -21.62 14.96 8.05
N HIS A 96 -20.48 14.38 7.62
CA HIS A 96 -19.75 14.88 6.45
C HIS A 96 -19.37 13.81 5.41
N VAL A 97 -19.38 12.52 5.76
CA VAL A 97 -18.81 11.47 4.90
C VAL A 97 -19.70 10.23 4.87
N ALA A 98 -20.08 9.80 3.67
CA ALA A 98 -20.69 8.49 3.50
C ALA A 98 -19.62 7.40 3.66
N VAL A 99 -19.83 6.46 4.59
CA VAL A 99 -18.94 5.31 4.77
C VAL A 99 -18.95 4.46 3.49
N PRO A 100 -17.78 4.15 2.89
CA PRO A 100 -17.72 3.29 1.71
C PRO A 100 -18.39 1.93 1.93
N SER A 101 -18.96 1.34 0.87
CA SER A 101 -19.51 -0.02 0.94
C SER A 101 -18.38 -1.03 1.12
N GLU A 102 -18.67 -2.18 1.72
CA GLU A 102 -17.68 -3.25 1.91
C GLU A 102 -17.08 -3.72 0.57
N GLU A 103 -17.89 -3.81 -0.48
CA GLU A 103 -17.46 -4.18 -1.83
C GLU A 103 -16.47 -3.18 -2.45
N SER A 104 -16.51 -1.91 -2.03
CA SER A 104 -15.55 -0.89 -2.46
C SER A 104 -14.27 -0.85 -1.63
N CYS A 105 -14.20 -1.66 -0.56
CA CYS A 105 -13.03 -1.78 0.29
C CYS A 105 -12.13 -2.91 -0.19
N ARG A 106 -10.90 -2.91 0.30
CA ARG A 106 -9.93 -3.98 0.03
C ARG A 106 -9.47 -4.60 1.34
N PRO A 107 -9.34 -5.93 1.43
CA PRO A 107 -8.74 -6.55 2.62
C PRO A 107 -7.32 -6.04 2.86
N VAL A 108 -7.00 -5.65 4.10
CA VAL A 108 -5.68 -5.08 4.45
C VAL A 108 -4.53 -6.00 4.10
N LYS A 109 -4.71 -7.31 4.31
CA LYS A 109 -3.73 -8.34 3.98
C LYS A 109 -3.38 -8.37 2.49
N ASP A 110 -4.36 -8.12 1.62
CA ASP A 110 -4.16 -8.14 0.18
C ASP A 110 -3.36 -6.90 -0.24
N ILE A 111 -3.64 -5.74 0.38
CA ILE A 111 -2.88 -4.50 0.17
C ILE A 111 -1.42 -4.70 0.61
N VAL A 112 -1.19 -5.25 1.82
CA VAL A 112 0.17 -5.48 2.35
C VAL A 112 0.92 -6.49 1.49
N LEU A 113 0.25 -7.58 1.09
CA LEU A 113 0.85 -8.58 0.23
C LEU A 113 1.22 -7.99 -1.13
N GLU A 114 0.31 -7.26 -1.78
CA GLU A 114 0.57 -6.59 -3.05
C GLU A 114 1.78 -5.63 -2.95
N ALA A 115 1.84 -4.80 -1.91
CA ALA A 115 2.96 -3.88 -1.69
C ALA A 115 4.29 -4.63 -1.54
N CYS A 116 4.35 -5.63 -0.66
CA CYS A 116 5.55 -6.44 -0.46
C CYS A 116 5.99 -7.18 -1.74
N MET A 117 5.04 -7.70 -2.51
CA MET A 117 5.34 -8.40 -3.76
C MET A 117 5.81 -7.44 -4.85
N LYS A 118 5.25 -6.23 -4.94
CA LYS A 118 5.73 -5.19 -5.86
C LYS A 118 7.16 -4.74 -5.51
N ASP A 119 7.50 -4.63 -4.23
CA ASP A 119 8.88 -4.32 -3.82
C ASP A 119 9.86 -5.44 -4.18
N GLU A 120 9.45 -6.70 -4.00
CA GLU A 120 10.25 -7.84 -4.44
C GLU A 120 10.40 -7.88 -5.97
N TRP A 121 9.35 -7.58 -6.73
CA TRP A 121 9.45 -7.40 -8.18
C TRP A 121 10.45 -6.32 -8.56
N ARG A 122 10.39 -5.15 -7.92
CA ARG A 122 11.34 -4.05 -8.17
C ARG A 122 12.78 -4.47 -7.91
N ARG A 123 13.01 -5.27 -6.88
CA ARG A 123 14.31 -5.86 -6.58
C ARG A 123 14.76 -6.85 -7.66
N LEU A 124 13.88 -7.77 -8.06
CA LEU A 124 14.19 -8.84 -9.02
C LEU A 124 14.50 -8.31 -10.41
N VAL A 125 13.77 -7.29 -10.87
CA VAL A 125 13.98 -6.67 -12.18
C VAL A 125 15.06 -5.60 -12.17
N GLY A 126 15.65 -5.32 -11.00
CA GLY A 126 16.77 -4.39 -10.86
C GLY A 126 16.40 -2.94 -11.11
N PHE A 127 15.29 -2.44 -10.52
CA PHE A 127 14.81 -1.06 -10.70
C PHE A 127 15.90 0.01 -10.56
N SER A 128 16.87 -0.19 -9.67
CA SER A 128 17.99 0.75 -9.47
C SER A 128 18.92 0.89 -10.69
N GLN A 129 18.85 0.00 -11.66
CA GLN A 129 19.62 0.05 -12.91
C GLN A 129 18.87 0.78 -14.03
N PHE A 130 17.63 1.18 -13.79
CA PHE A 130 16.82 1.86 -14.81
C PHE A 130 17.12 3.36 -14.88
N ASP A 131 17.64 3.96 -13.80
CA ASP A 131 18.21 5.31 -13.77
C ASP A 131 19.44 5.34 -14.69
N ALA A 132 19.24 5.75 -15.93
CA ALA A 132 20.20 5.59 -17.00
C ALA A 132 21.17 6.77 -17.07
N ASP A 133 20.74 7.95 -16.64
CA ASP A 133 21.58 9.15 -16.57
C ASP A 133 22.25 9.35 -15.20
N GLY A 134 21.82 8.61 -14.17
CA GLY A 134 22.43 8.56 -12.85
C GLY A 134 22.14 9.80 -12.01
N ASP A 135 21.05 10.52 -12.30
CA ASP A 135 20.68 11.74 -11.60
C ASP A 135 19.93 11.47 -10.28
N GLY A 136 19.55 10.21 -10.03
CA GLY A 136 18.84 9.76 -8.83
C GLY A 136 17.32 9.90 -8.91
N GLU A 137 16.76 10.32 -10.05
CA GLU A 137 15.34 10.39 -10.34
C GLU A 137 14.97 9.43 -11.49
N LEU A 138 14.07 8.48 -11.23
CA LEU A 138 13.55 7.60 -12.28
C LEU A 138 12.49 8.31 -13.12
N THR A 139 12.84 8.72 -14.34
CA THR A 139 11.87 9.31 -15.25
C THR A 139 10.91 8.26 -15.81
N ALA A 140 9.72 8.69 -16.24
CA ALA A 140 8.72 7.79 -16.84
C ALA A 140 9.25 7.08 -18.11
N ASP A 141 10.16 7.72 -18.84
CA ASP A 141 10.74 7.16 -20.06
C ASP A 141 11.80 6.11 -19.77
N GLU A 142 12.68 6.35 -18.79
CA GLU A 142 13.65 5.38 -18.30
C GLU A 142 12.97 4.14 -17.72
N LEU A 143 11.93 4.36 -16.92
CA LEU A 143 11.14 3.30 -16.32
C LEU A 143 10.45 2.44 -17.38
N ARG A 144 9.86 3.06 -18.41
CA ARG A 144 9.25 2.35 -19.53
C ARG A 144 10.28 1.57 -20.33
N ALA A 145 11.45 2.15 -20.60
CA ALA A 145 12.52 1.50 -21.32
C ALA A 145 13.10 0.30 -20.54
N GLY A 146 13.35 0.47 -19.24
CA GLY A 146 13.84 -0.56 -18.34
C GLY A 146 12.86 -1.73 -18.21
N LEU A 147 11.59 -1.44 -17.89
CA LEU A 147 10.55 -2.46 -17.80
C LEU A 147 10.34 -3.19 -19.13
N GLY A 148 10.38 -2.47 -20.26
CA GLY A 148 10.25 -3.09 -21.58
C GLY A 148 11.38 -4.06 -21.90
N LYS A 149 12.64 -3.71 -21.55
CA LYS A 149 13.79 -4.60 -21.70
C LYS A 149 13.63 -5.86 -20.86
N VAL A 150 13.33 -5.70 -19.56
CA VAL A 150 13.18 -6.84 -18.66
C VAL A 150 12.01 -7.73 -19.09
N PHE A 151 10.88 -7.15 -19.51
CA PHE A 151 9.75 -7.93 -20.02
C PHE A 151 10.19 -8.83 -21.18
N SER A 152 10.95 -8.29 -22.15
CA SER A 152 11.48 -9.07 -23.27
C SER A 152 12.53 -10.11 -22.88
N GLU A 153 13.17 -10.00 -21.72
CA GLU A 153 14.08 -11.02 -21.20
C GLU A 153 13.33 -12.18 -20.51
N ILE A 154 12.14 -11.89 -19.98
CA ILE A 154 11.28 -12.88 -19.31
C ILE A 154 10.39 -13.62 -20.32
N ASP A 155 9.80 -12.90 -21.28
CA ASP A 155 8.98 -13.42 -22.39
C ASP A 155 9.88 -14.13 -23.41
N ILE A 156 10.19 -15.41 -23.16
CA ILE A 156 11.16 -16.21 -23.92
C ILE A 156 10.56 -16.61 -25.27
N ASP A 157 9.26 -16.93 -25.29
CA ASP A 157 8.58 -17.33 -26.52
C ASP A 157 8.12 -16.12 -27.38
N GLY A 158 8.14 -14.91 -26.82
CA GLY A 158 7.84 -13.66 -27.51
C GLY A 158 6.35 -13.48 -27.80
N ASN A 159 5.47 -14.16 -27.05
CA ASN A 159 4.03 -14.11 -27.27
C ASN A 159 3.38 -12.82 -26.72
N GLY A 160 4.15 -11.99 -26.01
CA GLY A 160 3.70 -10.72 -25.43
C GLY A 160 3.04 -10.85 -24.05
N ARG A 161 3.12 -12.04 -23.44
CA ARG A 161 2.64 -12.37 -22.09
C ARG A 161 3.69 -13.23 -21.40
N VAL A 162 3.85 -13.05 -20.10
CA VAL A 162 4.74 -13.87 -19.28
C VAL A 162 3.94 -14.99 -18.63
N SER A 163 4.31 -16.23 -18.96
CA SER A 163 3.77 -17.43 -18.33
C SER A 163 4.36 -17.69 -16.95
N ARG A 164 3.69 -18.56 -16.17
CA ARG A 164 4.19 -19.01 -14.86
C ARG A 164 5.55 -19.68 -14.99
N GLU A 165 5.77 -20.46 -16.04
CA GLU A 165 7.02 -21.17 -16.31
C GLU A 165 8.18 -20.22 -16.63
N GLU A 166 7.92 -19.22 -17.49
CA GLU A 166 8.88 -18.16 -17.82
C GLU A 166 9.25 -17.34 -16.59
N LEU A 167 8.24 -16.96 -15.80
CA LEU A 167 8.47 -16.25 -14.55
C LEU A 167 9.25 -17.10 -13.55
N ALA A 168 8.94 -18.38 -13.40
CA ALA A 168 9.66 -19.28 -12.51
C ALA A 168 11.15 -19.36 -12.85
N ASN A 169 11.47 -19.42 -14.15
CA ASN A 169 12.84 -19.40 -14.64
C ASN A 169 13.52 -18.05 -14.32
N PHE A 170 12.86 -16.94 -14.60
CA PHE A 170 13.39 -15.60 -14.29
C PHE A 170 13.65 -15.42 -12.79
N VAL A 171 12.66 -15.70 -11.93
CA VAL A 171 12.78 -15.56 -10.46
C VAL A 171 13.92 -16.44 -9.93
N GLY A 172 14.07 -17.66 -10.44
CA GLY A 172 15.18 -18.54 -10.07
C GLY A 172 16.55 -17.94 -10.45
N ARG A 173 16.67 -17.32 -11.62
CA ARG A 173 17.90 -16.66 -12.10
C ARG A 173 18.19 -15.34 -11.37
N ALA A 174 17.17 -14.58 -11.02
CA ALA A 174 17.26 -13.28 -10.34
C ALA A 174 17.46 -13.39 -8.81
N GLY A 175 17.61 -14.62 -8.29
CA GLY A 175 17.81 -14.85 -6.85
C GLY A 175 16.56 -14.60 -6.02
N GLY A 176 15.38 -14.87 -6.57
CA GLY A 176 14.11 -14.85 -5.86
C GLY A 176 13.76 -16.22 -5.28
N HIS A 177 12.74 -16.22 -4.41
CA HIS A 177 12.27 -17.44 -3.77
C HIS A 177 11.12 -18.07 -4.57
N ALA A 178 11.31 -19.30 -5.06
CA ALA A 178 10.28 -20.02 -5.81
C ALA A 178 8.94 -20.16 -5.05
N SER A 179 8.97 -20.16 -3.71
CA SER A 179 7.77 -20.20 -2.87
C SER A 179 6.89 -18.95 -2.98
N LEU A 180 7.44 -17.82 -3.45
CA LEU A 180 6.73 -16.55 -3.63
C LEU A 180 6.14 -16.39 -5.03
N LEU A 181 6.43 -17.31 -5.96
CA LEU A 181 5.95 -17.23 -7.35
C LEU A 181 4.44 -16.99 -7.47
N PRO A 182 3.57 -17.72 -6.74
CA PRO A 182 2.13 -17.48 -6.81
C PRO A 182 1.77 -16.04 -6.41
N GLN A 183 2.39 -15.51 -5.36
CA GLN A 183 2.11 -14.18 -4.84
C GLN A 183 2.68 -13.08 -5.76
N LEU A 184 3.84 -13.32 -6.38
CA LEU A 184 4.41 -12.43 -7.39
C LEU A 184 3.49 -12.30 -8.60
N ILE A 185 2.91 -13.41 -9.08
CA ILE A 185 1.93 -13.38 -10.18
C ILE A 185 0.70 -12.58 -9.77
N ILE A 186 0.08 -12.93 -8.63
CA ILE A 186 -1.15 -12.28 -8.13
C ILE A 186 -0.96 -10.76 -7.96
N ALA A 187 0.25 -10.31 -7.64
CA ALA A 187 0.53 -8.88 -7.44
C ALA A 187 0.49 -8.04 -8.73
N LEU A 188 0.62 -8.66 -9.91
CA LEU A 188 0.59 -7.98 -11.21
C LEU A 188 -0.55 -8.43 -12.12
N ASP A 189 -1.02 -9.67 -11.99
CA ASP A 189 -2.15 -10.23 -12.74
C ASP A 189 -3.47 -9.59 -12.27
N VAL A 190 -3.82 -8.45 -12.89
CA VAL A 190 -5.01 -7.67 -12.53
C VAL A 190 -6.26 -8.33 -13.09
N ASN A 191 -6.16 -8.98 -14.24
CA ASN A 191 -7.31 -9.56 -14.93
C ASN A 191 -7.63 -11.01 -14.49
N GLY A 192 -6.71 -11.66 -13.79
CA GLY A 192 -6.86 -12.99 -13.22
C GLY A 192 -6.72 -14.14 -14.23
N ASP A 193 -6.11 -13.91 -15.39
CA ASP A 193 -5.89 -14.94 -16.41
C ASP A 193 -4.69 -15.85 -16.13
N GLY A 194 -3.95 -15.56 -15.06
CA GLY A 194 -2.78 -16.32 -14.62
C GLY A 194 -1.51 -16.03 -15.40
N MET A 195 -1.54 -15.08 -16.32
CA MET A 195 -0.41 -14.58 -17.09
C MET A 195 -0.17 -13.10 -16.74
N ILE A 196 1.01 -12.58 -17.09
CA ILE A 196 1.31 -11.16 -16.91
C ILE A 196 1.52 -10.53 -18.27
N ASP A 197 0.64 -9.63 -18.68
CA ASP A 197 0.81 -8.86 -19.91
C ASP A 197 1.67 -7.60 -19.72
N ARG A 198 1.99 -6.91 -20.82
CA ARG A 198 2.80 -5.68 -20.76
C ARG A 198 2.15 -4.56 -19.95
N GLY A 199 0.83 -4.41 -20.02
CA GLY A 199 0.11 -3.40 -19.26
C GLY A 199 0.20 -3.67 -17.76
N GLU A 200 -0.05 -4.92 -17.38
CA GLU A 200 0.10 -5.42 -16.01
C GLU A 200 1.52 -5.26 -15.48
N PHE A 201 2.53 -5.60 -16.29
CA PHE A 201 3.93 -5.44 -15.92
C PHE A 201 4.32 -3.96 -15.73
N THR A 202 3.80 -3.05 -16.55
CA THR A 202 4.05 -1.61 -16.38
C THR A 202 3.46 -1.03 -15.10
N SER A 203 2.53 -1.72 -14.44
CA SER A 203 1.99 -1.27 -13.15
C SER A 203 3.04 -1.23 -12.03
N LEU A 204 4.20 -1.90 -12.19
CA LEU A 204 5.33 -1.80 -11.26
C LEU A 204 5.87 -0.37 -11.12
N ALA A 205 5.62 0.47 -12.12
CA ALA A 205 5.98 1.88 -12.14
C ALA A 205 5.23 2.74 -11.11
N PHE A 206 4.08 2.30 -10.62
CA PHE A 206 3.14 3.11 -9.84
C PHE A 206 2.70 2.45 -8.53
#